data_AF-A0AAJ1J861-F1
#
_entry.id   AF-A0AAJ1J861-F1
#
_cell.length_a   1.000
_cell.length_b   1.000
_cell.length_c   1.000
_cell.angle_alpha   90.00
_cell.angle_beta   90.00
_cell.angle_gamma   90.00
#
_symmetry.space_group_name_H-M   'P 1'
#
loop_
_entity.id
_entity.type
_entity.pdbx_description
1 polymer ?
#
loop_
_entity_poly.entity_id
_entity_poly.type
_entity_poly.pdbx_seq_one_letter_code
_entity_poly.pdbx_strand_id
1 'polypeptide(L)'
;MKIKLLSVCLSTLLCYALPAASYAAPDTTMPVSSDNVVVPDSKLHNTTAPTLTMSSLQKLKWLPANTHATQTIILNSASSQINEGDIQGAVAAFALPANQGALEITLNSLIKDKQVYSPNVLVLDEQLRPAAFYPSHYFQYQRPGIMSVDRLEGTLKLTPALGQQQIYLLVYTTRADLQSSTQMVDPAKAYAQGVGNAVPNIPDPMARHTETGTLTLKVKSERDAGNILIGQAFSAPAPKPVTVGSMQTATTAVTALQPVVPAIVPKNKPVLGDTEKYFNDAIKKAINGGDIDKALHLLDEAEHLGSATARDTFIKMIKNLK
;
A
#
# COMPACT_ATOMS: atom_id res chain seq x y z
N MET A 1 -41.82 -66.48 10.59
CA MET A 1 -42.97 -67.22 11.14
C MET A 1 -43.42 -66.53 12.43
N LYS A 2 -44.73 -66.34 12.59
CA LYS A 2 -45.47 -65.72 13.72
C LYS A 2 -45.62 -64.19 13.72
N ILE A 3 -46.70 -63.85 13.02
CA ILE A 3 -47.57 -62.68 13.09
C ILE A 3 -48.27 -62.60 14.45
N LYS A 4 -48.50 -61.38 14.97
CA LYS A 4 -49.65 -61.08 15.85
C LYS A 4 -50.35 -59.80 15.39
N LEU A 5 -51.66 -59.92 15.26
CA LEU A 5 -52.67 -58.97 14.80
C LEU A 5 -53.51 -58.43 16.00
N LEU A 6 -54.33 -57.41 15.71
CA LEU A 6 -55.44 -56.76 16.45
C LEU A 6 -55.03 -55.65 17.44
N SER A 7 -55.71 -54.49 17.52
CA SER A 7 -57.15 -54.14 17.38
C SER A 7 -57.27 -52.67 16.91
N VAL A 8 -57.97 -52.29 15.83
CA VAL A 8 -59.43 -52.02 15.63
C VAL A 8 -60.06 -50.97 16.56
N CYS A 9 -60.38 -49.79 15.97
CA CYS A 9 -61.52 -48.87 16.18
C CYS A 9 -61.32 -47.71 15.17
N LEU A 10 -61.93 -47.64 13.98
CA LEU A 10 -63.33 -47.48 13.53
C LEU A 10 -63.92 -46.06 13.73
N SER A 11 -64.28 -45.45 12.59
CA SER A 11 -65.26 -44.34 12.33
C SER A 11 -64.92 -42.93 12.87
N THR A 12 -65.16 -41.78 12.22
CA THR A 12 -65.87 -41.29 11.00
C THR A 12 -65.56 -39.77 10.93
N LEU A 13 -65.06 -39.20 9.83
CA LEU A 13 -65.79 -38.59 8.69
C LEU A 13 -66.58 -37.30 8.99
N LEU A 14 -66.05 -36.13 8.58
CA LEU A 14 -66.78 -34.94 8.05
C LEU A 14 -65.74 -33.89 7.54
N CYS A 15 -65.49 -33.78 6.23
CA CYS A 15 -66.04 -32.79 5.27
C CYS A 15 -65.91 -31.30 5.69
N TYR A 16 -65.05 -30.51 5.02
CA TYR A 16 -65.43 -29.58 3.93
C TYR A 16 -64.27 -28.70 3.41
N ALA A 17 -64.21 -28.59 2.08
CA ALA A 17 -63.85 -27.45 1.21
C ALA A 17 -62.45 -26.75 1.20
N LEU A 18 -61.90 -26.70 -0.02
CA LEU A 18 -60.83 -25.87 -0.61
C LEU A 18 -61.18 -24.35 -0.63
N PRO A 19 -60.44 -23.45 -1.33
CA PRO A 19 -59.00 -23.09 -1.35
C PRO A 19 -58.76 -21.55 -1.24
N ALA A 20 -57.55 -21.08 -0.90
CA ALA A 20 -57.02 -19.73 -1.27
C ALA A 20 -55.54 -19.65 -0.84
N ALA A 21 -54.57 -19.56 -1.78
CA ALA A 21 -54.02 -18.33 -2.36
C ALA A 21 -53.10 -17.53 -1.41
N SER A 22 -51.83 -17.40 -1.83
CA SER A 22 -50.77 -16.56 -1.25
C SER A 22 -51.19 -15.11 -1.04
N TYR A 23 -50.68 -14.46 0.01
CA TYR A 23 -49.72 -13.34 -0.07
C TYR A 23 -49.40 -12.75 1.32
N ALA A 24 -48.15 -12.31 1.47
CA ALA A 24 -47.61 -11.23 2.33
C ALA A 24 -47.74 -11.26 3.87
N ALA A 25 -46.57 -11.07 4.50
CA ALA A 25 -46.35 -10.57 5.87
C ALA A 25 -46.99 -9.15 6.08
N PRO A 26 -47.15 -8.57 7.29
CA PRO A 26 -46.14 -8.55 8.36
C PRO A 26 -46.62 -8.52 9.83
N ASP A 27 -45.65 -8.80 10.70
CA ASP A 27 -45.39 -8.29 12.06
C ASP A 27 -46.31 -8.56 13.28
N THR A 28 -45.59 -8.75 14.38
CA THR A 28 -45.93 -8.49 15.80
C THR A 28 -46.39 -9.66 16.70
N THR A 29 -45.51 -9.93 17.67
CA THR A 29 -45.68 -10.46 19.05
C THR A 29 -45.62 -11.97 19.34
N MET A 30 -44.63 -12.29 20.18
CA MET A 30 -44.19 -13.58 20.74
C MET A 30 -45.15 -14.09 21.85
N PRO A 31 -45.09 -15.39 22.26
CA PRO A 31 -44.13 -15.75 23.33
C PRO A 31 -43.40 -17.10 23.15
N VAL A 32 -42.10 -17.06 23.49
CA VAL A 32 -41.26 -18.05 24.21
C VAL A 32 -41.60 -19.54 24.12
N SER A 33 -40.69 -20.31 23.53
CA SER A 33 -40.25 -21.60 24.08
C SER A 33 -38.77 -21.84 23.75
N SER A 34 -38.01 -21.97 24.82
CA SER A 34 -36.55 -22.10 24.89
C SER A 34 -36.05 -23.42 24.34
N ASP A 35 -35.04 -23.38 23.47
CA ASP A 35 -33.98 -24.40 23.41
C ASP A 35 -32.70 -23.71 22.92
N ASN A 36 -31.89 -23.31 23.90
CA ASN A 36 -30.62 -22.61 23.72
C ASN A 36 -29.52 -23.64 23.41
N VAL A 37 -29.18 -23.80 22.13
CA VAL A 37 -27.84 -24.29 21.75
C VAL A 37 -27.04 -23.07 21.30
N VAL A 38 -26.45 -22.39 22.28
CA VAL A 38 -25.45 -21.34 22.04
C VAL A 38 -24.14 -22.05 21.71
N VAL A 39 -23.85 -22.19 20.41
CA VAL A 39 -22.47 -22.36 19.95
C VAL A 39 -21.84 -20.97 19.95
N PRO A 40 -20.77 -20.70 20.73
CA PRO A 40 -20.08 -19.43 20.65
C PRO A 40 -19.11 -19.50 19.46
N ASP A 41 -19.58 -19.25 18.24
CA ASP A 41 -18.69 -18.94 17.12
C ASP A 41 -18.62 -17.42 16.93
N SER A 42 -18.04 -16.75 17.92
CA SER A 42 -17.71 -15.33 17.83
C SER A 42 -16.31 -15.17 17.25
N LYS A 43 -16.14 -15.48 15.96
CA LYS A 43 -15.19 -14.77 15.10
C LYS A 43 -15.98 -13.77 14.25
N LEU A 44 -16.37 -12.66 14.89
CA LEU A 44 -16.91 -11.49 14.20
C LEU A 44 -15.79 -10.86 13.36
N HIS A 45 -15.54 -11.43 12.18
CA HIS A 45 -14.74 -10.76 11.16
C HIS A 45 -15.64 -9.70 10.52
N ASN A 46 -15.40 -8.44 10.84
CA ASN A 46 -16.10 -7.34 10.21
C ASN A 46 -15.65 -7.24 8.74
N THR A 47 -16.51 -7.66 7.81
CA THR A 47 -16.25 -7.60 6.35
C THR A 47 -16.80 -6.30 5.74
N THR A 48 -17.34 -5.40 6.55
CA THR A 48 -17.90 -4.12 6.08
C THR A 48 -16.87 -3.01 6.21
N ALA A 49 -16.65 -2.26 5.12
CA ALA A 49 -15.77 -1.10 5.12
C ALA A 49 -16.26 -0.03 6.12
N PRO A 50 -15.38 0.56 6.94
CA PRO A 50 -15.78 1.64 7.84
C PRO A 50 -16.15 2.89 7.03
N THR A 51 -17.12 3.64 7.53
CA THR A 51 -17.45 4.96 7.01
C THR A 51 -16.53 5.98 7.67
N LEU A 52 -15.56 6.51 6.93
CA LEU A 52 -14.65 7.55 7.40
C LEU A 52 -15.07 8.91 6.88
N THR A 53 -14.93 9.95 7.71
CA THR A 53 -15.26 11.31 7.29
C THR A 53 -14.17 11.88 6.37
N MET A 54 -14.59 12.68 5.39
CA MET A 54 -13.67 13.35 4.47
C MET A 54 -12.64 14.22 5.20
N SER A 55 -13.06 14.87 6.30
CA SER A 55 -12.18 15.72 7.11
C SER A 55 -11.06 14.94 7.79
N SER A 56 -11.30 13.69 8.18
CA SER A 56 -10.24 12.84 8.76
C SER A 56 -9.28 12.33 7.70
N LEU A 57 -9.77 11.94 6.52
CA LEU A 57 -8.94 11.54 5.40
C LEU A 57 -8.03 12.67 4.89
N GLN A 58 -8.51 13.92 4.88
CA GLN A 58 -7.74 15.08 4.45
C GLN A 58 -6.63 15.48 5.43
N LYS A 59 -6.72 15.10 6.71
CA LYS A 59 -5.67 15.37 7.72
C LYS A 59 -4.51 14.39 7.63
N LEU A 60 -4.69 13.27 6.93
CA LEU A 60 -3.65 12.25 6.79
C LEU A 60 -2.51 12.73 5.90
N LYS A 61 -1.30 12.32 6.25
CA LYS A 61 -0.13 12.51 5.40
C LYS A 61 -0.05 11.35 4.42
N TRP A 62 -0.51 11.57 3.20
CA TRP A 62 -0.45 10.59 2.12
C TRP A 62 0.98 10.47 1.57
N LEU A 63 1.60 9.32 1.78
CA LEU A 63 2.95 9.01 1.32
C LEU A 63 2.90 8.53 -0.13
N PRO A 64 3.67 9.12 -1.07
CA PRO A 64 3.74 8.57 -2.42
C PRO A 64 4.35 7.17 -2.39
N ALA A 65 3.68 6.22 -3.02
CA ALA A 65 4.16 4.85 -3.10
C ALA A 65 5.32 4.73 -4.10
N ASN A 66 6.31 3.91 -3.75
CA ASN A 66 7.40 3.57 -4.66
C ASN A 66 6.97 2.40 -5.56
N THR A 67 6.97 2.59 -6.88
CA THR A 67 6.63 1.57 -7.89
C THR A 67 7.82 0.75 -8.38
N HIS A 68 9.04 1.16 -8.04
CA HIS A 68 10.27 0.53 -8.53
C HIS A 68 11.00 -0.29 -7.46
N ALA A 69 10.71 -0.04 -6.18
CA ALA A 69 11.34 -0.72 -5.06
C ALA A 69 10.32 -1.03 -3.95
N THR A 70 10.69 -1.96 -3.07
CA THR A 70 9.89 -2.24 -1.86
C THR A 70 10.09 -1.09 -0.87
N GLN A 71 8.99 -0.49 -0.43
CA GLN A 71 8.98 0.57 0.55
C GLN A 71 8.73 -0.02 1.94
N THR A 72 9.55 0.35 2.93
CA THR A 72 9.39 -0.07 4.33
C THR A 72 8.85 1.08 5.17
N ILE A 73 7.83 0.81 5.98
CA ILE A 73 7.15 1.80 6.82
C ILE A 73 7.11 1.27 8.25
N ILE A 74 7.60 2.08 9.18
CA ILE A 74 7.53 1.78 10.63
C ILE A 74 6.33 2.52 11.19
N LEU A 75 5.35 1.77 11.68
CA LEU A 75 4.19 2.28 12.39
C LEU A 75 4.51 2.35 13.88
N ASN A 76 4.50 3.56 14.44
CA ASN A 76 4.79 3.83 15.85
C ASN A 76 3.91 5.00 16.36
N SER A 77 4.12 5.43 17.60
CA SER A 77 3.32 6.51 18.22
C SER A 77 3.43 7.87 17.53
N ALA A 78 4.43 8.09 16.67
CA ALA A 78 4.57 9.31 15.87
C ALA A 78 3.91 9.23 14.49
N SER A 79 3.44 8.05 14.08
CA SER A 79 2.66 7.86 12.86
C SER A 79 1.29 8.52 12.95
N SER A 80 0.65 8.76 11.81
CA SER A 80 -0.73 9.25 11.79
C SER A 80 -1.66 8.28 12.52
N GLN A 81 -2.70 8.81 13.14
CA GLN A 81 -3.75 8.04 13.81
C GLN A 81 -5.12 8.53 13.34
N ILE A 82 -6.09 7.63 13.32
CA ILE A 82 -7.49 7.94 13.03
C ILE A 82 -8.31 7.40 14.18
N ASN A 83 -9.08 8.27 14.83
CA ASN A 83 -9.94 7.91 15.95
C ASN A 83 -11.42 7.95 15.50
N GLU A 84 -11.75 7.22 14.44
CA GLU A 84 -13.10 7.10 13.89
C GLU A 84 -13.51 5.63 13.76
N GLY A 85 -14.76 5.33 14.10
CA GLY A 85 -15.29 3.97 14.10
C GLY A 85 -14.50 3.06 15.04
N ASP A 86 -14.14 1.87 14.54
CA ASP A 86 -13.38 0.85 15.28
C ASP A 86 -11.86 0.92 15.04
N ILE A 87 -11.39 1.92 14.28
CA ILE A 87 -9.97 2.07 13.97
C ILE A 87 -9.18 2.41 15.24
N GLN A 88 -8.06 1.72 15.43
CA GLN A 88 -7.14 1.96 16.55
C GLN A 88 -5.68 1.90 16.11
N GLY A 89 -4.82 2.61 16.84
CA GLY A 89 -3.38 2.59 16.63
C GLY A 89 -2.88 3.48 15.50
N ALA A 90 -1.65 3.21 15.08
CA ALA A 90 -0.99 3.90 13.98
C ALA A 90 -1.57 3.45 12.64
N VAL A 91 -1.70 4.38 11.68
CA VAL A 91 -2.16 4.12 10.32
C VAL A 91 -1.08 4.47 9.29
N ALA A 92 -1.08 3.75 8.17
CA ALA A 92 -0.29 4.10 6.99
C ALA A 92 -1.22 4.57 5.87
N ALA A 93 -0.89 5.69 5.23
CA ALA A 93 -1.67 6.28 4.15
C ALA A 93 -0.78 6.44 2.92
N PHE A 94 -1.13 5.79 1.81
CA PHE A 94 -0.33 5.80 0.58
C PHE A 94 -1.11 6.41 -0.58
N ALA A 95 -0.42 7.18 -1.42
CA ALA A 95 -0.90 7.62 -2.73
C ALA A 95 -0.23 6.76 -3.81
N LEU A 96 -1.04 6.04 -4.59
CA LEU A 96 -0.60 5.14 -5.64
C LEU A 96 -0.83 5.80 -7.01
N PRO A 97 0.12 5.71 -7.96
CA PRO A 97 -0.10 6.20 -9.32
C PRO A 97 -1.13 5.33 -10.04
N ALA A 98 -2.22 5.94 -10.49
CA ALA A 98 -3.35 5.22 -11.12
C ALA A 98 -3.34 5.31 -12.65
N ASN A 99 -2.44 6.11 -13.22
CA ASN A 99 -2.35 6.31 -14.66
C ASN A 99 -1.46 5.27 -15.39
N GLN A 100 -1.05 4.20 -14.72
CA GLN A 100 -0.07 3.20 -15.19
C GLN A 100 -0.68 1.83 -15.53
N GLY A 101 -2.00 1.75 -15.69
CA GLY A 101 -2.71 0.48 -15.93
C GLY A 101 -3.07 -0.22 -14.62
N ALA A 102 -3.28 -1.54 -14.68
CA ALA A 102 -3.54 -2.31 -13.48
C ALA A 102 -2.32 -2.30 -12.53
N LEU A 103 -2.61 -2.32 -11.23
CA LEU A 103 -1.63 -2.32 -10.15
C LEU A 103 -1.72 -3.64 -9.38
N GLU A 104 -0.57 -4.26 -9.13
CA GLU A 104 -0.42 -5.37 -8.19
C GLU A 104 0.34 -4.87 -6.96
N ILE A 105 -0.33 -4.85 -5.82
CA ILE A 105 0.19 -4.37 -4.54
C ILE A 105 0.37 -5.54 -3.60
N THR A 106 1.59 -5.84 -3.20
CA THR A 106 1.87 -6.78 -2.11
C THR A 106 2.13 -6.00 -0.83
N LEU A 107 1.25 -6.17 0.16
CA LEU A 107 1.40 -5.62 1.49
C LEU A 107 1.84 -6.73 2.45
N ASN A 108 2.94 -6.50 3.14
CA ASN A 108 3.40 -7.37 4.22
C ASN A 108 3.36 -6.63 5.55
N SER A 109 2.95 -7.32 6.60
CA SER A 109 3.17 -6.92 7.98
C SER A 109 4.11 -7.90 8.67
N LEU A 110 5.28 -7.43 9.06
CA LEU A 110 6.33 -8.27 9.61
C LEU A 110 5.97 -8.71 11.03
N ILE A 111 6.19 -9.99 11.31
CA ILE A 111 6.09 -10.55 12.66
C ILE A 111 7.46 -10.45 13.31
N LYS A 112 7.53 -9.83 14.48
CA LYS A 112 8.74 -9.72 15.30
C LYS A 112 8.38 -9.95 16.76
N ASP A 113 9.18 -10.74 17.47
CA ASP A 113 8.98 -11.00 18.91
C ASP A 113 7.56 -11.48 19.26
N LYS A 114 6.98 -12.34 18.40
CA LYS A 114 5.58 -12.83 18.49
C LYS A 114 4.55 -11.70 18.53
N GLN A 115 4.84 -10.57 17.88
CA GLN A 115 3.95 -9.44 17.71
C GLN A 115 3.84 -9.06 16.25
N VAL A 116 2.66 -8.61 15.83
CA VAL A 116 2.40 -8.25 14.44
C VAL A 116 1.31 -7.20 14.34
N TYR A 117 1.45 -6.27 13.41
CA TYR A 117 0.37 -5.36 13.07
C TYR A 117 -0.64 -6.08 12.16
N SER A 118 -1.91 -6.17 12.56
CA SER A 118 -2.94 -6.84 11.75
C SER A 118 -3.65 -5.84 10.82
N PRO A 119 -3.34 -5.83 9.51
CA PRO A 119 -3.77 -4.75 8.63
C PRO A 119 -5.16 -4.97 8.07
N ASN A 120 -5.96 -3.92 8.05
CA ASN A 120 -7.12 -3.76 7.18
C ASN A 120 -6.76 -2.70 6.14
N VAL A 121 -7.25 -2.86 4.93
CA VAL A 121 -6.91 -1.96 3.83
C VAL A 121 -8.16 -1.41 3.18
N LEU A 122 -8.32 -0.10 3.24
CA LEU A 122 -9.35 0.64 2.52
C LEU A 122 -8.71 1.31 1.30
N VAL A 123 -9.19 0.94 0.11
CA VAL A 123 -8.81 1.58 -1.15
C VAL A 123 -9.81 2.70 -1.41
N LEU A 124 -9.31 3.89 -1.72
CA LEU A 124 -10.10 5.05 -2.06
C LEU A 124 -9.78 5.52 -3.49
N ASP A 125 -10.77 6.07 -4.17
CA ASP A 125 -10.59 6.74 -5.47
C ASP A 125 -9.88 8.10 -5.32
N GLU A 126 -9.65 8.79 -6.43
CA GLU A 126 -9.02 10.13 -6.46
C GLU A 126 -9.82 11.20 -5.69
N GLN A 127 -11.12 10.98 -5.46
CA GLN A 127 -11.98 11.85 -4.67
C GLN A 127 -12.10 11.39 -3.20
N LEU A 128 -11.23 10.48 -2.76
CA LEU A 128 -11.23 9.87 -1.42
C LEU A 128 -12.53 9.13 -1.07
N ARG A 129 -13.22 8.57 -2.07
CA ARG A 129 -14.39 7.70 -1.86
C ARG A 129 -13.96 6.24 -1.79
N PRO A 130 -14.56 5.42 -0.90
CA PRO A 130 -14.31 3.99 -0.84
C PRO A 130 -14.54 3.29 -2.18
N ALA A 131 -13.52 2.57 -2.66
CA ALA A 131 -13.54 1.81 -3.90
C ALA A 131 -13.42 0.29 -3.66
N ALA A 132 -12.61 -0.12 -2.67
CA ALA A 132 -12.48 -1.51 -2.27
C ALA A 132 -12.05 -1.61 -0.80
N PHE A 133 -12.34 -2.75 -0.18
CA PHE A 133 -11.97 -3.02 1.21
C PHE A 133 -11.44 -4.45 1.36
N TYR A 134 -10.32 -4.58 2.06
CA TYR A 134 -9.67 -5.84 2.37
C TYR A 134 -9.55 -5.96 3.89
N PRO A 135 -10.34 -6.83 4.54
CA PRO A 135 -10.31 -7.02 5.98
C PRO A 135 -9.05 -7.76 6.44
N SER A 136 -8.78 -7.76 7.74
CA SER A 136 -7.61 -8.39 8.36
C SER A 136 -7.35 -9.84 7.94
N HIS A 137 -8.41 -10.66 7.86
CA HIS A 137 -8.30 -12.06 7.46
C HIS A 137 -7.91 -12.26 5.99
N TYR A 138 -7.91 -11.22 5.15
CA TYR A 138 -7.34 -11.29 3.81
C TYR A 138 -5.81 -11.48 3.85
N PHE A 139 -5.16 -11.00 4.92
CA PHE A 139 -3.72 -11.03 5.08
C PHE A 139 -3.33 -12.28 5.86
N GLN A 140 -2.84 -13.29 5.14
CA GLN A 140 -2.58 -14.61 5.68
C GLN A 140 -1.13 -14.74 6.16
N TYR A 141 -0.93 -15.55 7.20
CA TYR A 141 0.41 -15.86 7.69
C TYR A 141 1.24 -16.57 6.62
N GLN A 142 2.43 -16.02 6.36
CA GLN A 142 3.45 -16.61 5.52
C GLN A 142 4.68 -16.92 6.35
N ARG A 143 5.15 -18.17 6.23
CA ARG A 143 6.39 -18.66 6.82
C ARG A 143 7.60 -17.88 6.27
N PRO A 144 8.71 -17.85 7.02
CA PRO A 144 9.94 -17.24 6.54
C PRO A 144 10.45 -17.99 5.31
N GLY A 145 10.93 -17.23 4.34
CA GLY A 145 11.63 -17.72 3.16
C GLY A 145 13.11 -17.31 3.19
N ILE A 146 13.83 -17.58 2.11
CA ILE A 146 15.29 -17.32 2.00
C ILE A 146 15.60 -15.82 2.22
N MET A 147 14.71 -14.93 1.79
CA MET A 147 14.87 -13.47 1.89
C MET A 147 13.68 -12.78 2.59
N SER A 148 12.85 -13.53 3.31
CA SER A 148 11.64 -12.98 3.93
C SER A 148 11.43 -13.58 5.31
N VAL A 149 11.02 -12.76 6.25
CA VAL A 149 10.69 -13.21 7.61
C VAL A 149 9.24 -13.65 7.70
N ASP A 150 8.86 -14.18 8.86
CA ASP A 150 7.48 -14.37 9.27
C ASP A 150 6.67 -13.08 9.06
N ARG A 151 5.52 -13.18 8.39
CA ARG A 151 4.70 -12.01 8.07
C ARG A 151 3.25 -12.39 7.84
N LEU A 152 2.36 -11.40 7.97
CA LEU A 152 1.05 -11.43 7.31
C LEU A 152 1.21 -10.83 5.91
N GLU A 153 0.72 -11.50 4.88
CA GLU A 153 0.85 -11.06 3.48
C GLU A 153 -0.50 -11.07 2.77
N GLY A 154 -0.73 -10.05 1.94
CA GLY A 154 -1.87 -9.99 1.03
C GLY A 154 -1.50 -9.26 -0.26
N THR A 155 -2.00 -9.75 -1.40
CA THR A 155 -1.74 -9.18 -2.73
C THR A 155 -3.01 -8.64 -3.35
N LEU A 156 -3.12 -7.32 -3.44
CA LEU A 156 -4.26 -6.61 -3.99
C LEU A 156 -4.03 -6.36 -5.48
N LYS A 157 -5.02 -6.71 -6.30
CA LYS A 157 -5.03 -6.39 -7.73
C LYS A 157 -6.06 -5.30 -7.97
N LEU A 158 -5.60 -4.10 -8.30
CA LEU A 158 -6.44 -2.93 -8.46
C LEU A 158 -6.36 -2.47 -9.92
N THR A 159 -7.52 -2.22 -10.53
CA THR A 159 -7.60 -1.64 -11.87
C THR A 159 -8.24 -0.26 -11.74
N PRO A 160 -7.44 0.81 -11.70
CA PRO A 160 -7.99 2.16 -11.61
C PRO A 160 -8.87 2.49 -12.82
N ALA A 161 -9.87 3.35 -12.62
CA ALA A 161 -10.73 3.79 -13.70
C ALA A 161 -9.98 4.69 -14.70
N LEU A 162 -10.39 4.67 -15.96
CA LEU A 162 -9.82 5.54 -16.99
C LEU A 162 -9.91 7.02 -16.58
N GLY A 163 -8.79 7.73 -16.67
CA GLY A 163 -8.68 9.14 -16.32
C GLY A 163 -8.19 9.41 -14.90
N GLN A 164 -8.21 8.43 -13.99
CA GLN A 164 -7.65 8.59 -12.65
C GLN A 164 -6.13 8.74 -12.71
N GLN A 165 -5.61 9.78 -12.06
CA GLN A 165 -4.16 9.99 -11.96
C GLN A 165 -3.58 9.29 -10.73
N GLN A 166 -4.37 9.20 -9.66
CA GLN A 166 -3.98 8.58 -8.41
C GLN A 166 -5.16 7.89 -7.71
N ILE A 167 -4.86 6.89 -6.91
CA ILE A 167 -5.77 6.30 -5.92
C ILE A 167 -5.07 6.27 -4.57
N TYR A 168 -5.83 6.07 -3.50
CA TYR A 168 -5.28 6.09 -2.15
C TYR A 168 -5.49 4.75 -1.44
N LEU A 169 -4.50 4.37 -0.65
CA LEU A 169 -4.50 3.15 0.15
C LEU A 169 -4.35 3.51 1.62
N LEU A 170 -5.37 3.25 2.43
CA LEU A 170 -5.32 3.43 3.86
C LEU A 170 -5.20 2.06 4.55
N VAL A 171 -4.08 1.85 5.24
CA VAL A 171 -3.80 0.67 6.04
C VAL A 171 -3.97 1.03 7.51
N TYR A 172 -4.83 0.30 8.21
CA TYR A 172 -5.15 0.53 9.62
C TYR A 172 -5.43 -0.80 10.34
N THR A 173 -5.52 -0.80 11.66
CA THR A 173 -6.02 -1.95 12.44
C THR A 173 -7.26 -1.55 13.22
N THR A 174 -8.01 -2.53 13.70
CA THR A 174 -9.25 -2.29 14.46
C THR A 174 -9.17 -2.84 15.87
N ARG A 175 -10.04 -2.34 16.75
CA ARG A 175 -10.15 -2.86 18.12
C ARG A 175 -10.41 -4.37 18.15
N ALA A 176 -11.24 -4.88 17.24
CA ALA A 176 -11.56 -6.31 17.16
C ALA A 176 -10.34 -7.14 16.73
N ASP A 177 -9.58 -6.66 15.76
CA ASP A 177 -8.37 -7.33 15.30
C ASP A 177 -7.30 -7.37 16.38
N LEU A 178 -7.18 -6.31 17.19
CA LEU A 178 -6.23 -6.24 18.31
C LEU A 178 -6.53 -7.25 19.43
N GLN A 179 -7.76 -7.74 19.54
CA GLN A 179 -8.12 -8.82 20.48
C GLN A 179 -7.82 -10.22 19.91
N SER A 180 -7.45 -10.31 18.63
CA SER A 180 -7.14 -11.56 17.95
C SER A 180 -5.63 -11.84 17.96
N SER A 181 -5.27 -13.02 17.47
CA SER A 181 -3.88 -13.45 17.31
C SER A 181 -3.73 -14.33 16.08
N THR A 182 -2.51 -14.39 15.57
CA THR A 182 -2.15 -15.20 14.40
C THR A 182 -1.35 -16.41 14.86
N GLN A 183 -1.80 -17.61 14.48
CA GLN A 183 -1.01 -18.83 14.68
C GLN A 183 0.12 -18.88 13.64
N MET A 184 1.34 -19.06 14.11
CA MET A 184 2.53 -19.24 13.28
C MET A 184 2.93 -20.71 13.23
N VAL A 185 3.75 -21.13 12.28
CA VAL A 185 4.29 -22.50 12.29
C VAL A 185 5.51 -22.56 13.19
N ASP A 186 5.56 -23.52 14.12
CA ASP A 186 6.73 -23.71 14.96
C ASP A 186 7.99 -24.04 14.11
N PRO A 187 9.14 -23.39 14.36
CA PRO A 187 10.38 -23.64 13.61
C PRO A 187 10.81 -25.10 13.60
N ALA A 188 10.63 -25.86 14.69
CA ALA A 188 11.00 -27.26 14.75
C ALA A 188 10.08 -28.13 13.88
N LYS A 189 8.79 -27.78 13.77
CA LYS A 189 7.88 -28.43 12.81
C LYS A 189 8.27 -28.11 11.38
N ALA A 190 8.53 -26.84 11.06
CA ALA A 190 8.93 -26.41 9.72
C ALA A 190 10.25 -27.09 9.29
N TYR A 191 11.22 -27.20 10.19
CA TYR A 191 12.48 -27.89 9.95
C TYR A 191 12.26 -29.39 9.69
N ALA A 192 11.51 -30.08 10.56
CA ALA A 192 11.22 -31.51 10.39
C ALA A 192 10.54 -31.80 9.05
N GLN A 193 9.56 -30.97 8.65
CA GLN A 193 8.92 -31.04 7.33
C GLN A 193 9.92 -30.85 6.19
N GLY A 194 10.84 -29.89 6.32
CA GLY A 194 11.84 -29.57 5.28
C GLY A 194 12.88 -30.66 5.07
N VAL A 195 13.26 -31.40 6.12
CA VAL A 195 14.24 -32.50 6.05
C VAL A 195 13.60 -33.89 5.90
N GLY A 196 12.28 -33.98 5.82
CA GLY A 196 11.56 -35.25 5.67
C GLY A 196 11.48 -36.10 6.95
N ASN A 197 11.72 -35.51 8.11
CA ASN A 197 11.59 -36.18 9.40
C ASN A 197 10.14 -36.16 9.91
N ALA A 198 9.86 -37.01 10.90
CA ALA A 198 8.58 -36.97 11.61
C ALA A 198 8.35 -35.59 12.25
N VAL A 199 7.18 -34.99 12.03
CA VAL A 199 6.82 -33.68 12.57
C VAL A 199 6.57 -33.81 14.08
N PRO A 200 7.28 -33.05 14.94
CA PRO A 200 7.07 -33.10 16.39
C PRO A 200 5.66 -32.67 16.80
N ASN A 201 5.10 -33.33 17.81
CA ASN A 201 3.83 -32.94 18.42
C ASN A 201 4.04 -31.85 19.49
N ILE A 202 4.31 -30.64 19.04
CA ILE A 202 4.45 -29.43 19.88
C ILE A 202 3.40 -28.39 19.49
N PRO A 203 2.92 -27.54 20.42
CA PRO A 203 1.99 -26.46 20.06
C PRO A 203 2.69 -25.40 19.21
N ASP A 204 1.95 -24.79 18.30
CA ASP A 204 2.43 -23.70 17.47
C ASP A 204 2.45 -22.36 18.24
N PRO A 205 3.44 -21.48 17.99
CA PRO A 205 3.47 -20.17 18.62
C PRO A 205 2.36 -19.26 18.06
N MET A 206 1.84 -18.39 18.92
CA MET A 206 0.84 -17.38 18.57
C MET A 206 1.47 -15.99 18.57
N ALA A 207 1.31 -15.24 17.49
CA ALA A 207 1.66 -13.84 17.40
C ALA A 207 0.48 -12.95 17.83
N ARG A 208 0.71 -12.07 18.81
CA ARG A 208 -0.28 -11.10 19.29
C ARG A 208 -0.38 -9.93 18.31
N HIS A 209 -1.60 -9.45 18.07
CA HIS A 209 -1.81 -8.27 17.25
C HIS A 209 -1.51 -6.98 18.03
N THR A 210 -0.89 -6.01 17.36
CA THR A 210 -0.43 -4.75 17.97
C THR A 210 -0.84 -3.52 17.15
N GLU A 211 -0.98 -2.38 17.83
CA GLU A 211 -1.30 -1.06 17.23
C GLU A 211 -0.16 -0.45 16.40
N THR A 212 1.03 -1.04 16.51
CA THR A 212 2.28 -0.61 15.91
C THR A 212 2.96 -1.82 15.25
N GLY A 213 3.90 -1.58 14.34
CA GLY A 213 4.59 -2.65 13.64
C GLY A 213 5.41 -2.16 12.45
N THR A 214 5.87 -3.08 11.62
CA THR A 214 6.62 -2.75 10.40
C THR A 214 5.90 -3.32 9.19
N LEU A 215 5.56 -2.45 8.25
CA LEU A 215 4.93 -2.81 7.00
C LEU A 215 5.94 -2.72 5.86
N THR A 216 5.81 -3.59 4.86
CA THR A 216 6.44 -3.38 3.57
C THR A 216 5.41 -3.37 2.46
N LEU A 217 5.53 -2.42 1.56
CA LEU A 217 4.65 -2.22 0.42
C LEU A 217 5.47 -2.38 -0.86
N LYS A 218 5.04 -3.30 -1.72
CA LYS A 218 5.58 -3.45 -3.08
C LYS A 218 4.47 -3.19 -4.06
N VAL A 219 4.66 -2.22 -4.95
CA VAL A 219 3.70 -1.86 -6.00
C VAL A 219 4.32 -2.21 -7.34
N LYS A 220 3.60 -2.92 -8.19
CA LYS A 220 3.95 -3.15 -9.59
C LYS A 220 2.85 -2.58 -10.47
N SER A 221 3.22 -1.86 -11.52
CA SER A 221 2.28 -1.43 -12.55
C SER A 221 2.45 -2.25 -13.83
N GLU A 222 1.41 -2.31 -14.66
CA GLU A 222 1.51 -2.91 -16.01
C GLU A 222 2.56 -2.23 -16.89
N ARG A 223 2.84 -0.93 -16.69
CA ARG A 223 3.94 -0.25 -17.40
C ARG A 223 5.32 -0.75 -16.97
N ASP A 224 5.51 -1.04 -15.68
CA ASP A 224 6.77 -1.58 -15.16
C ASP A 224 7.02 -3.02 -15.62
N ALA A 225 6.00 -3.72 -16.13
CA ALA A 225 6.14 -5.08 -16.66
C ALA A 225 7.01 -5.17 -17.94
N GLY A 226 7.58 -4.06 -18.42
CA GLY A 226 8.63 -4.09 -19.43
C GLY A 226 8.13 -4.50 -20.83
N ASN A 227 6.86 -4.23 -21.14
CA ASN A 227 6.31 -4.51 -22.46
C ASN A 227 7.01 -3.63 -23.51
N ILE A 228 7.98 -4.20 -24.21
CA ILE A 228 8.59 -3.57 -25.38
C ILE A 228 7.55 -3.61 -26.50
N LEU A 229 7.10 -2.43 -26.95
CA LEU A 229 6.27 -2.30 -28.13
C LEU A 229 7.10 -2.70 -29.37
N ILE A 230 6.83 -3.88 -29.92
CA ILE A 230 7.43 -4.35 -31.19
C ILE A 230 6.42 -4.03 -32.29
N GLY A 231 6.63 -2.90 -32.98
CA GLY A 231 5.75 -2.41 -34.03
C GLY A 231 5.64 -0.90 -34.02
N GLN A 232 5.72 -0.29 -35.20
CA GLN A 232 5.88 1.14 -35.41
C GLN A 232 4.62 1.89 -34.94
N ALA A 233 4.72 2.66 -33.86
CA ALA A 233 3.63 3.50 -33.38
C ALA A 233 3.68 4.86 -34.08
N PHE A 234 2.72 5.05 -34.97
CA PHE A 234 2.13 6.27 -35.53
C PHE A 234 2.75 7.63 -35.12
N SER A 235 3.15 8.35 -36.17
CA SER A 235 3.51 9.77 -36.30
C SER A 235 3.27 10.67 -35.09
N ALA A 236 4.36 11.22 -34.54
CA ALA A 236 4.32 12.41 -33.70
C ALA A 236 3.76 13.61 -34.49
N PRO A 237 2.90 14.47 -33.93
CA PRO A 237 2.56 15.76 -34.53
C PRO A 237 3.80 16.67 -34.53
N ALA A 238 4.11 17.23 -35.70
CA ALA A 238 5.23 18.16 -35.87
C ALA A 238 5.08 19.39 -34.93
N PRO A 239 6.17 19.85 -34.29
CA PRO A 239 6.14 21.05 -33.48
C PRO A 239 5.90 22.29 -34.36
N LYS A 240 4.95 23.14 -33.96
CA LYS A 240 4.68 24.43 -34.59
C LYS A 240 5.88 25.38 -34.38
N PRO A 241 6.33 26.13 -35.39
CA PRO A 241 7.46 27.05 -35.24
C PRO A 241 7.07 28.29 -34.43
N VAL A 242 7.90 28.66 -33.45
CA VAL A 242 7.85 29.98 -32.79
C VAL A 242 8.78 30.94 -33.51
N THR A 243 8.22 32.05 -33.98
CA THR A 243 8.93 33.16 -34.63
C THR A 243 9.66 34.01 -33.59
N VAL A 244 10.99 34.13 -33.72
CA VAL A 244 11.80 35.12 -33.01
C VAL A 244 11.84 36.42 -33.82
N GLY A 245 11.36 37.52 -33.23
CA GLY A 245 11.39 38.86 -33.79
C GLY A 245 12.16 39.82 -32.89
N SER A 246 13.19 40.45 -33.46
CA SER A 246 14.15 41.35 -32.84
C SER A 246 13.60 42.74 -32.48
N MET A 247 14.16 43.29 -31.40
CA MET A 247 14.45 44.71 -31.08
C MET A 247 13.65 45.84 -31.75
N GLN A 248 13.00 46.69 -30.93
CA GLN A 248 13.25 48.14 -30.96
C GLN A 248 12.93 48.82 -29.62
N THR A 249 13.71 49.86 -29.37
CA THR A 249 13.98 50.65 -28.17
C THR A 249 13.05 51.86 -28.00
N ALA A 250 12.89 52.28 -26.73
CA ALA A 250 12.96 53.66 -26.20
C ALA A 250 11.67 54.40 -25.76
N THR A 251 11.70 54.78 -24.45
CA THR A 251 11.28 56.06 -23.79
C THR A 251 9.78 56.43 -23.74
N THR A 252 9.14 56.95 -22.68
CA THR A 252 9.53 57.53 -21.37
C THR A 252 8.28 57.62 -20.49
N ALA A 253 8.36 57.37 -19.18
CA ALA A 253 7.72 58.20 -18.13
C ALA A 253 8.17 57.69 -16.75
N VAL A 254 8.91 58.54 -16.04
CA VAL A 254 9.36 58.38 -14.66
C VAL A 254 8.43 59.13 -13.72
N THR A 255 7.96 58.50 -12.66
CA THR A 255 7.76 59.15 -11.34
C THR A 255 7.94 58.08 -10.27
N ALA A 256 8.83 58.38 -9.33
CA ALA A 256 9.37 57.51 -8.31
C ALA A 256 8.39 57.27 -7.13
N LEU A 257 8.52 56.11 -6.48
CA LEU A 257 8.83 55.94 -5.04
C LEU A 257 9.15 54.45 -4.78
N GLN A 258 10.24 54.21 -4.04
CA GLN A 258 10.92 52.93 -3.76
C GLN A 258 10.16 52.05 -2.70
N PRO A 259 10.77 50.98 -2.15
CA PRO A 259 11.09 49.68 -2.73
C PRO A 259 10.43 48.52 -1.93
N VAL A 260 10.28 47.31 -2.52
CA VAL A 260 10.41 45.98 -1.85
C VAL A 260 9.94 44.90 -2.83
N VAL A 261 10.91 44.17 -3.37
CA VAL A 261 10.79 42.81 -3.95
C VAL A 261 11.99 42.06 -3.37
N PRO A 262 11.87 40.78 -2.96
CA PRO A 262 12.02 39.65 -3.91
C PRO A 262 10.92 38.59 -3.72
N ALA A 263 10.22 38.09 -4.76
CA ALA A 263 10.72 37.29 -5.88
C ALA A 263 11.62 36.14 -5.41
N ILE A 264 11.02 34.97 -5.16
CA ILE A 264 11.72 33.73 -4.83
C ILE A 264 12.22 33.12 -6.14
N VAL A 265 13.47 33.41 -6.45
CA VAL A 265 14.33 32.67 -7.36
C VAL A 265 14.71 31.35 -6.65
N PRO A 266 14.70 30.16 -7.29
CA PRO A 266 15.30 28.97 -6.70
C PRO A 266 16.80 29.20 -6.56
N LYS A 267 17.20 29.51 -5.33
CA LYS A 267 18.58 29.75 -4.94
C LYS A 267 19.21 28.39 -4.61
N ASN A 268 19.83 27.76 -5.61
CA ASN A 268 20.87 26.75 -5.34
C ASN A 268 21.90 27.43 -4.44
N LYS A 269 22.01 26.97 -3.19
CA LYS A 269 23.13 27.35 -2.34
C LYS A 269 24.39 26.76 -2.97
N PRO A 270 25.40 27.57 -3.30
CA PRO A 270 26.73 27.05 -3.57
C PRO A 270 27.20 26.34 -2.30
N VAL A 271 27.69 25.11 -2.45
CA VAL A 271 28.44 24.44 -1.39
C VAL A 271 29.62 25.34 -1.01
N LEU A 272 30.06 25.30 0.24
CA LEU A 272 31.32 25.94 0.64
C LEU A 272 32.39 25.51 -0.38
N GLY A 273 33.12 26.47 -0.96
CA GLY A 273 34.07 26.20 -2.07
C GLY A 273 35.11 25.11 -1.75
N ASP A 274 35.35 24.86 -0.47
CA ASP A 274 36.20 23.77 0.04
C ASP A 274 35.66 22.37 -0.32
N THR A 275 34.33 22.20 -0.32
CA THR A 275 33.67 20.94 -0.68
C THR A 275 33.67 20.72 -2.19
N GLU A 276 33.48 21.78 -2.98
CA GLU A 276 33.52 21.68 -4.44
C GLU A 276 34.91 21.28 -4.95
N LYS A 277 35.97 21.87 -4.37
CA LYS A 277 37.35 21.49 -4.68
C LYS A 277 37.62 20.03 -4.34
N TYR A 278 37.16 19.56 -3.17
CA TYR A 278 37.34 18.18 -2.74
C TYR A 278 36.78 17.18 -3.75
N PHE A 279 35.53 17.36 -4.19
CA PHE A 279 34.92 16.46 -5.16
C PHE A 279 35.60 16.53 -6.53
N ASN A 280 35.94 17.73 -7.00
CA ASN A 280 36.66 17.88 -8.26
C ASN A 280 38.02 17.17 -8.25
N ASP A 281 38.76 17.23 -7.15
CA ASP A 281 40.07 16.55 -7.06
C ASP A 281 39.92 15.03 -6.86
N ALA A 282 38.91 14.58 -6.13
CA ALA A 282 38.59 13.16 -5.98
C ALA A 282 38.17 12.51 -7.31
N ILE A 283 37.34 13.20 -8.10
CA ILE A 283 36.91 12.77 -9.44
C ILE A 283 38.12 12.66 -10.37
N LYS A 284 39.00 13.67 -10.41
CA LYS A 284 40.24 13.61 -11.22
C LYS A 284 41.12 12.44 -10.84
N LYS A 285 41.30 12.19 -9.53
CA LYS A 285 42.15 11.10 -9.03
C LYS A 285 41.59 9.73 -9.38
N ALA A 286 40.28 9.54 -9.26
CA ALA A 286 39.62 8.28 -9.61
C ALA A 286 39.76 7.99 -11.12
N ILE A 287 39.53 8.99 -11.98
CA ILE A 287 39.66 8.83 -13.43
C ILE A 287 41.11 8.54 -13.84
N ASN A 288 42.09 9.26 -13.27
CA ASN A 288 43.51 8.99 -13.52
C ASN A 288 43.97 7.62 -13.00
N GLY A 289 43.27 7.07 -12.00
CA GLY A 289 43.49 5.72 -11.48
C GLY A 289 42.82 4.61 -12.30
N GLY A 290 42.02 4.96 -13.32
CA GLY A 290 41.23 4.01 -14.11
C GLY A 290 39.91 3.57 -13.46
N ASP A 291 39.59 4.11 -12.27
CA ASP A 291 38.39 3.75 -11.50
C ASP A 291 37.20 4.63 -11.92
N ILE A 292 36.66 4.38 -13.12
CA ILE A 292 35.55 5.17 -13.67
C ILE A 292 34.27 5.03 -12.83
N ASP A 293 33.98 3.85 -12.30
CA ASP A 293 32.81 3.62 -11.45
C ASP A 293 32.85 4.46 -10.16
N LYS A 294 34.03 4.58 -9.57
CA LYS A 294 34.25 5.44 -8.40
C LYS A 294 34.10 6.92 -8.75
N ALA A 295 34.57 7.32 -9.93
CA ALA A 295 34.42 8.68 -10.41
C ALA A 295 32.94 9.06 -10.66
N LEU A 296 32.12 8.12 -11.14
CA LEU A 296 30.68 8.30 -11.31
C LEU A 296 29.97 8.47 -9.96
N HIS A 297 30.26 7.61 -8.98
CA HIS A 297 29.68 7.74 -7.65
C HIS A 297 30.06 9.08 -6.98
N LEU A 298 31.30 9.55 -7.17
CA LEU A 298 31.73 10.86 -6.65
C LEU A 298 31.06 12.04 -7.37
N LEU A 299 30.72 11.87 -8.64
CA LEU A 299 29.96 12.86 -9.41
C LEU A 299 28.53 12.96 -8.90
N ASP A 300 27.84 11.82 -8.72
CA ASP A 300 26.45 11.79 -8.24
C ASP A 300 26.33 12.41 -6.84
N GLU A 301 27.30 12.14 -5.95
CA GLU A 301 27.36 12.74 -4.62
C GLU A 301 27.58 14.27 -4.70
N ALA A 302 28.47 14.71 -5.60
CA ALA A 302 28.74 16.13 -5.79
C ALA A 302 27.53 16.88 -6.38
N GLU A 303 26.81 16.28 -7.34
CA GLU A 303 25.58 16.83 -7.90
C GLU A 303 24.46 16.88 -6.86
N HIS A 304 24.33 15.84 -6.02
CA HIS A 304 23.38 15.81 -4.91
C HIS A 304 23.63 16.95 -3.90
N LEU A 305 24.91 17.26 -3.66
CA LEU A 305 25.32 18.37 -2.80
C LEU A 305 25.23 19.74 -3.49
N GLY A 306 24.92 19.80 -4.78
CA GLY A 306 24.73 21.04 -5.52
C GLY A 306 26.02 21.63 -6.11
N SER A 307 27.05 20.81 -6.36
CA SER A 307 28.25 21.24 -7.08
C SER A 307 27.89 21.62 -8.53
N ALA A 308 28.31 22.81 -8.95
CA ALA A 308 28.08 23.28 -10.32
C ALA A 308 29.17 22.78 -11.29
N THR A 309 30.36 22.42 -10.80
CA THR A 309 31.54 22.13 -11.64
C THR A 309 31.96 20.66 -11.70
N ALA A 310 31.35 19.78 -10.90
CA ALA A 310 31.72 18.36 -10.84
C ALA A 310 31.49 17.64 -12.19
N ARG A 311 30.35 17.88 -12.84
CA ARG A 311 30.00 17.25 -14.12
C ARG A 311 30.93 17.66 -15.26
N ASP A 312 31.24 18.95 -15.34
CA ASP A 312 32.16 19.48 -16.34
C ASP A 312 33.58 18.93 -16.14
N THR A 313 34.02 18.81 -14.88
CA THR A 313 35.31 18.22 -14.52
C THR A 313 35.39 16.76 -14.95
N PHE A 314 34.35 15.96 -14.68
CA PHE A 314 34.26 14.55 -15.09
C PHE A 314 34.36 14.40 -16.62
N ILE A 315 33.54 15.15 -17.36
CA ILE A 315 33.51 15.10 -18.84
C ILE A 315 34.89 15.50 -19.42
N LYS A 316 35.52 16.53 -18.87
CA LYS A 316 36.85 16.98 -19.31
C LYS A 316 37.92 15.92 -19.09
N MET A 317 37.89 15.23 -17.95
CA MET A 317 38.86 14.18 -17.64
C MET A 317 38.69 12.94 -18.52
N ILE A 318 37.45 12.51 -18.80
CA ILE A 318 37.20 11.40 -19.73
C ILE A 318 37.63 11.73 -21.16
N LYS A 319 37.38 12.96 -21.63
CA LYS A 319 37.83 13.40 -22.95
C LYS A 319 39.35 13.39 -23.10
N ASN A 320 40.07 13.55 -22.00
CA ASN A 320 41.53 13.55 -21.96
C ASN A 320 42.13 12.15 -21.69
N LEU A 321 41.31 11.11 -21.46
CA LEU A 321 41.75 9.74 -21.18
C LEU A 321 42.15 8.97 -22.47
N LYS A 322 42.62 9.68 -23.49
CA LYS A 322 42.83 9.18 -24.85
C LYS A 322 44.30 8.90 -25.14
#